data_AF-A0A418PSH9-F1
#
_entry.id   AF-A0A418PSH9-F1
#
_cell.length_a   1.000
_cell.length_b   1.000
_cell.length_c   1.000
_cell.angle_alpha   90.00
_cell.angle_beta   90.00
_cell.angle_gamma   90.00
#
_symmetry.space_group_name_H-M   'P 1'
#
loop_
_entity.id
_entity.type
_entity.pdbx_description
1 polymer ?
#
loop_
_entity_poly.entity_id
_entity_poly.type
_entity_poly.pdbx_seq_one_letter_code
_entity_poly.pdbx_strand_id
1 'polypeptide(L)'
;MKKLTFFALAALPAALVLTQCQQAKTDATATPEPTETYGGYASREELGEHLVTIAGCHDCHTPKKMGPNGPQLDMENALSGHPATLPIPDLNRAELESKGAAASQTMTAWIGPWGVSFSSNITSDATGIGNWTEEQFFTALRQGKSKGIATNRQMLPPMPYEMFAHMTDDEIRAIFAYLKSTKPVNNVVPEPLPPLSAQPQ
;
A
#
# COMPACT_ATOMS: atom_id res chain seq x y z
N MET A 1 -41.04 -73.75 59.94
CA MET A 1 -39.72 -73.45 59.33
C MET A 1 -39.40 -72.00 59.67
N LYS A 2 -38.52 -71.80 60.67
CA LYS A 2 -37.22 -71.08 60.61
C LYS A 2 -37.37 -69.55 60.47
N LYS A 3 -37.14 -68.78 61.55
CA LYS A 3 -35.86 -68.09 61.92
C LYS A 3 -35.73 -66.74 61.16
N LEU A 4 -35.20 -65.61 61.64
CA LEU A 4 -34.55 -65.13 62.88
C LEU A 4 -34.21 -63.64 62.58
N THR A 5 -34.40 -62.74 63.54
CA THR A 5 -33.54 -61.58 63.94
C THR A 5 -32.80 -60.61 62.98
N PHE A 6 -32.67 -59.38 63.53
CA PHE A 6 -31.48 -58.53 63.75
C PHE A 6 -31.23 -57.27 62.89
N PHE A 7 -30.95 -56.20 63.63
CA PHE A 7 -30.48 -54.85 63.31
C PHE A 7 -29.33 -54.76 62.29
N ALA A 8 -29.27 -53.66 61.53
CA ALA A 8 -28.01 -52.93 61.30
C ALA A 8 -28.26 -51.50 60.81
N LEU A 9 -27.81 -50.54 61.63
CA LEU A 9 -27.47 -49.17 61.26
C LEU A 9 -26.20 -49.26 60.39
N ALA A 10 -26.21 -48.72 59.17
CA ALA A 10 -25.00 -48.58 58.35
C ALA A 10 -24.74 -47.11 58.07
N ALA A 11 -23.64 -46.62 58.64
CA ALA A 11 -23.11 -45.28 58.49
C ALA A 11 -22.68 -45.01 57.03
N LEU A 12 -22.99 -43.82 56.52
CA LEU A 12 -22.35 -43.28 55.31
C LEU A 12 -20.86 -43.02 55.61
N PRO A 13 -19.91 -43.52 54.80
CA PRO A 13 -18.57 -42.96 54.79
C PRO A 13 -18.57 -41.66 53.98
N ALA A 14 -18.39 -40.55 54.68
CA ALA A 14 -17.99 -39.28 54.09
C ALA A 14 -16.54 -39.40 53.60
N ALA A 15 -16.34 -39.79 52.34
CA ALA A 15 -15.04 -39.64 51.67
C ALA A 15 -15.20 -39.91 50.16
N LEU A 16 -15.53 -38.88 49.37
CA LEU A 16 -15.00 -38.70 48.00
C LEU A 16 -15.49 -37.37 47.38
N VAL A 17 -15.06 -36.23 47.90
CA VAL A 17 -15.17 -34.94 47.18
C VAL A 17 -13.89 -34.14 47.40
N LEU A 18 -12.77 -34.60 46.84
CA LEU A 18 -11.52 -33.83 46.82
C LEU A 18 -10.79 -33.88 45.47
N THR A 19 -11.47 -34.25 44.37
CA THR A 19 -10.84 -34.39 43.05
C THR A 19 -11.30 -33.35 42.02
N GLN A 20 -11.92 -32.24 42.45
CA GLN A 20 -12.50 -31.25 41.53
C GLN A 20 -11.96 -29.83 41.73
N CYS A 21 -10.72 -29.70 42.22
CA CYS A 21 -10.03 -28.40 42.32
C CYS A 21 -8.76 -28.28 41.44
N GLN A 22 -8.42 -29.29 40.64
CA GLN A 22 -7.19 -29.27 39.84
C GLN A 22 -7.37 -28.88 38.37
N GLN A 23 -8.58 -28.58 37.92
CA GLN A 23 -8.87 -28.25 36.52
C GLN A 23 -9.16 -26.77 36.27
N ALA A 24 -8.58 -25.89 37.10
CA ALA A 24 -8.68 -24.43 36.96
C ALA A 24 -7.30 -23.74 36.93
N LYS A 25 -6.27 -24.42 36.40
CA LYS A 25 -4.94 -23.85 36.22
C LYS A 25 -4.30 -24.31 34.91
N THR A 26 -4.84 -23.88 33.77
CA THR A 26 -4.10 -23.92 32.49
C THR A 26 -4.39 -22.78 31.50
N ASP A 27 -5.32 -21.84 31.75
CA ASP A 27 -5.65 -20.83 30.72
C ASP A 27 -5.20 -19.39 31.05
N ALA A 28 -4.30 -19.21 32.02
CA ALA A 28 -3.86 -17.89 32.48
C ALA A 28 -2.41 -17.56 32.09
N THR A 29 -2.04 -17.74 30.82
CA THR A 29 -0.85 -17.12 30.21
C THR A 29 -1.02 -16.96 28.69
N ALA A 30 -2.13 -16.37 28.24
CA ALA A 30 -2.10 -15.67 26.97
C ALA A 30 -1.79 -14.21 27.29
N THR A 31 -0.55 -13.78 27.05
CA THR A 31 -0.27 -12.34 26.93
C THR A 31 -1.24 -11.82 25.87
N PRO A 32 -2.07 -10.80 26.14
CA PRO A 32 -2.88 -10.23 25.07
C PRO A 32 -1.92 -9.82 23.96
N GLU A 33 -2.13 -10.40 22.77
CA GLU A 33 -1.43 -9.96 21.56
C GLU A 33 -1.53 -8.44 21.51
N PRO A 34 -0.43 -7.72 21.22
CA PRO A 34 -0.48 -6.28 21.07
C PRO A 34 -1.64 -5.95 20.13
N THR A 35 -2.60 -5.17 20.60
CA THR A 35 -3.66 -4.68 19.71
C THR A 35 -2.94 -3.85 18.65
N GLU A 36 -2.87 -4.33 17.40
CA GLU A 36 -2.28 -3.55 16.31
C GLU A 36 -3.03 -2.22 16.25
N THR A 37 -2.38 -1.15 16.70
CA THR A 37 -2.92 0.20 16.60
C THR A 37 -2.42 0.78 15.30
N TYR A 38 -3.28 0.91 14.29
CA TYR A 38 -2.95 1.52 13.01
C TYR A 38 -2.88 3.05 13.12
N GLY A 39 -2.18 3.60 14.12
CA GLY A 39 -2.13 5.05 14.34
C GLY A 39 -3.48 5.69 14.69
N GLY A 40 -4.46 4.91 15.15
CA GLY A 40 -5.82 5.37 15.46
C GLY A 40 -6.85 5.15 14.35
N TYR A 41 -6.46 4.57 13.21
CA TYR A 41 -7.36 4.17 12.13
C TYR A 41 -7.98 2.78 12.40
N ALA A 42 -9.15 2.49 11.82
CA ALA A 42 -9.87 1.24 12.12
C ALA A 42 -9.23 0.02 11.44
N SER A 43 -8.48 0.23 10.36
CA SER A 43 -7.73 -0.81 9.66
C SER A 43 -6.42 -0.30 9.08
N ARG A 44 -5.58 -1.24 8.65
CA ARG A 44 -4.34 -0.97 7.91
C ARG A 44 -4.63 -0.27 6.58
N GLU A 45 -5.69 -0.69 5.90
CA GLU A 45 -6.14 -0.10 4.63
C GLU A 45 -6.61 1.35 4.83
N GLU A 46 -7.30 1.67 5.92
CA GLU A 46 -7.71 3.04 6.23
C GLU A 46 -6.52 3.95 6.55
N LEU A 47 -5.54 3.45 7.31
CA LEU A 47 -4.26 4.16 7.49
C LEU A 47 -3.57 4.36 6.14
N GLY A 48 -3.57 3.34 5.28
CA GLY A 48 -3.00 3.40 3.94
C GLY A 48 -3.66 4.45 3.05
N GLU A 49 -5.00 4.49 3.05
CA GLU A 49 -5.78 5.50 2.33
C GLU A 49 -5.42 6.91 2.78
N HIS A 50 -5.33 7.10 4.09
CA HIS A 50 -4.92 8.37 4.67
C HIS A 50 -3.53 8.78 4.18
N LEU A 51 -2.55 7.87 4.30
CA LEU A 51 -1.17 8.13 3.88
C LEU A 51 -1.05 8.41 2.39
N VAL A 52 -1.74 7.65 1.53
CA VAL A 52 -1.78 7.89 0.07
C VAL A 52 -2.34 9.29 -0.24
N THR A 53 -3.32 9.73 0.54
CA THR A 53 -3.90 11.07 0.41
C THR A 53 -2.92 12.16 0.86
N ILE A 54 -2.41 12.09 2.09
CA ILE A 54 -1.60 13.17 2.67
C ILE A 54 -0.16 13.21 2.15
N ALA A 55 0.37 12.08 1.67
CA ALA A 55 1.68 12.01 1.01
C ALA A 55 1.63 12.49 -0.44
N GLY A 56 0.46 12.90 -0.94
CA GLY A 56 0.31 13.48 -2.28
C GLY A 56 0.42 12.47 -3.42
N CYS A 57 0.18 11.18 -3.19
CA CYS A 57 0.26 10.17 -4.26
C CYS A 57 -0.70 10.51 -5.42
N HIS A 58 -1.89 11.00 -5.08
CA HIS A 58 -2.89 11.44 -6.06
C HIS A 58 -2.41 12.60 -6.96
N ASP A 59 -1.48 13.44 -6.51
CA ASP A 59 -1.06 14.62 -7.27
C ASP A 59 -0.43 14.28 -8.62
N CYS A 60 0.23 13.11 -8.68
CA CYS A 60 0.90 12.59 -9.87
C CYS A 60 0.27 11.28 -10.39
N HIS A 61 -0.26 10.43 -9.52
CA HIS A 61 -0.81 9.14 -9.93
C HIS A 61 -2.29 9.19 -10.31
N THR A 62 -3.03 10.26 -10.02
CA THR A 62 -4.38 10.44 -10.54
C THR A 62 -4.38 11.49 -11.65
N PRO A 63 -4.81 11.14 -12.88
CA PRO A 63 -4.99 12.11 -13.95
C PRO A 63 -5.88 13.27 -13.53
N LYS A 64 -5.61 14.47 -14.05
CA LYS A 64 -6.47 15.64 -13.84
C LYS A 64 -7.35 15.91 -15.04
N LYS A 65 -8.57 16.38 -14.79
CA LYS A 65 -9.51 16.92 -15.79
C LYS A 65 -9.88 18.35 -15.42
N MET A 66 -10.16 19.18 -16.42
CA MET A 66 -10.61 20.54 -16.18
C MET A 66 -12.03 20.54 -15.61
N GLY A 67 -12.18 21.09 -14.40
CA GLY A 67 -13.45 21.30 -13.73
C GLY A 67 -13.72 22.78 -13.47
N PRO A 68 -14.84 23.11 -12.80
CA PRO A 68 -15.24 24.49 -12.53
C PRO A 68 -14.23 25.29 -11.69
N ASN A 69 -13.38 24.61 -10.92
CA ASN A 69 -12.37 25.23 -10.05
C ASN A 69 -10.93 25.01 -10.58
N GLY A 70 -10.77 24.79 -11.88
CA GLY A 70 -9.48 24.48 -12.50
C GLY A 70 -9.22 22.96 -12.61
N PRO A 71 -7.95 22.54 -12.73
CA PRO A 71 -7.60 21.12 -12.79
C PRO A 71 -8.03 20.38 -11.51
N GLN A 72 -8.85 19.34 -11.67
CA GLN A 72 -9.37 18.51 -10.59
C GLN A 72 -8.99 17.06 -10.83
N LEU A 73 -8.87 16.28 -9.76
CA LEU A 73 -8.58 14.85 -9.84
C LEU A 73 -9.70 14.11 -10.57
N ASP A 74 -9.32 13.28 -11.54
CA ASP A 74 -10.23 12.36 -12.20
C ASP A 74 -10.36 11.06 -11.42
N MET A 75 -11.27 11.05 -10.44
CA MET A 75 -11.44 9.93 -9.53
C MET A 75 -11.97 8.65 -10.20
N GLU A 76 -12.51 8.74 -11.43
CA GLU A 76 -12.88 7.55 -12.21
C GLU A 76 -11.65 6.72 -12.61
N ASN A 77 -10.50 7.41 -12.74
CA ASN A 77 -9.18 6.87 -13.11
C ASN A 77 -8.17 7.09 -11.98
N ALA A 78 -8.62 7.15 -10.73
CA ALA A 78 -7.76 7.40 -9.57
C ALA A 78 -6.56 6.43 -9.54
N LEU A 79 -5.37 6.96 -9.29
CA LEU A 79 -4.12 6.21 -9.10
C LEU A 79 -3.65 5.40 -10.33
N SER A 80 -4.28 5.59 -11.49
CA SER A 80 -3.98 4.86 -12.73
C SER A 80 -2.74 5.38 -13.48
N GLY A 81 -2.12 6.47 -13.02
CA GLY A 81 -0.92 7.05 -13.62
C GLY A 81 -1.19 7.84 -14.89
N HIS A 82 -0.22 7.92 -15.78
CA HIS A 82 -0.38 8.62 -17.07
C HIS A 82 -1.33 7.85 -18.00
N PRO A 83 -2.44 8.45 -18.49
CA PRO A 83 -3.33 7.76 -19.41
C PRO A 83 -2.63 7.37 -20.71
N ALA A 84 -2.63 6.07 -21.05
CA ALA A 84 -1.97 5.55 -22.24
C ALA A 84 -2.52 6.10 -23.57
N THR A 85 -3.73 6.66 -23.54
CA THR A 85 -4.40 7.26 -24.70
C THR A 85 -3.96 8.69 -25.00
N LEU A 86 -3.27 9.35 -24.06
CA LEU A 86 -2.80 10.71 -24.30
C LEU A 86 -1.56 10.69 -25.18
N PRO A 87 -1.45 11.61 -26.14
CA PRO A 87 -0.23 11.76 -26.90
C PRO A 87 0.90 12.16 -25.95
N ILE A 88 2.09 11.66 -26.26
CA ILE A 88 3.32 12.14 -25.61
C ILE A 88 3.37 13.66 -25.85
N PRO A 89 3.61 14.48 -24.81
CA PRO A 89 3.72 15.93 -24.95
C PRO A 89 4.74 16.29 -26.04
N ASP A 90 4.42 17.28 -26.88
CA ASP A 90 5.37 17.79 -27.87
C ASP A 90 6.56 18.42 -27.14
N LEU A 91 7.76 17.89 -27.41
CA LEU A 91 8.98 18.23 -26.68
C LEU A 91 9.80 19.22 -27.50
N ASN A 92 9.50 20.52 -27.40
CA ASN A 92 10.45 21.52 -27.87
C ASN A 92 11.61 21.65 -26.88
N ARG A 93 12.75 21.05 -27.23
CA ARG A 93 13.99 21.06 -26.46
C ARG A 93 14.41 22.44 -25.96
N ALA A 94 14.42 23.44 -26.85
CA ALA A 94 14.90 24.78 -26.55
C ALA A 94 14.00 25.47 -25.52
N GLU A 95 12.70 25.20 -25.59
CA GLU A 95 11.73 25.74 -24.64
C GLU A 95 11.89 25.09 -23.26
N LEU A 96 12.10 23.78 -23.21
CA LEU A 96 12.23 23.02 -21.96
C LEU A 96 13.52 23.35 -21.20
N GLU A 97 14.66 23.40 -21.90
CA GLU A 97 15.96 23.76 -21.29
C GLU A 97 15.94 25.19 -20.73
N SER A 98 15.18 26.11 -21.34
CA SER A 98 15.04 27.48 -20.84
C SER A 98 14.13 27.63 -19.61
N LYS A 99 13.23 26.67 -19.37
CA LYS A 99 12.18 26.73 -18.33
C LYS A 99 12.44 25.79 -17.14
N GLY A 100 13.47 24.95 -17.21
CA GLY A 100 13.85 24.00 -16.15
C GLY A 100 13.05 22.70 -16.24
N ALA A 101 11.88 22.65 -15.61
CA ALA A 101 10.98 21.49 -15.63
C ALA A 101 9.55 21.90 -15.98
N ALA A 102 8.82 21.01 -16.66
CA ALA A 102 7.43 21.18 -17.04
C ALA A 102 6.61 19.92 -16.71
N ALA A 103 5.29 20.07 -16.60
CA ALA A 103 4.36 18.98 -16.39
C ALA A 103 3.23 19.03 -17.42
N SER A 104 2.66 17.88 -17.76
CA SER A 104 1.44 17.80 -18.57
C SER A 104 0.25 18.41 -17.81
N GLN A 105 -0.81 18.75 -18.56
CA GLN A 105 -2.06 19.25 -17.97
C GLN A 105 -2.69 18.27 -16.96
N THR A 106 -2.46 16.96 -17.17
CA THR A 106 -2.90 15.90 -16.26
C THR A 106 -2.02 15.74 -15.02
N MET A 107 -0.86 16.39 -14.96
CA MET A 107 0.18 16.24 -13.93
C MET A 107 0.76 14.83 -13.82
N THR A 108 0.66 14.05 -14.91
CA THR A 108 1.10 12.65 -14.95
C THR A 108 2.28 12.40 -15.89
N ALA A 109 2.71 13.41 -16.66
CA ALA A 109 3.96 13.38 -17.42
C ALA A 109 4.80 14.60 -17.03
N TRP A 110 6.10 14.38 -16.84
CA TRP A 110 7.04 15.38 -16.36
C TRP A 110 8.26 15.44 -17.26
N ILE A 111 8.68 16.64 -17.58
CA ILE A 111 9.72 16.92 -18.55
C ILE A 111 10.83 17.71 -17.87
N GLY A 112 12.08 17.29 -18.07
CA GLY A 112 13.25 17.97 -17.56
C GLY A 112 14.55 17.45 -18.16
N PRO A 113 15.73 17.81 -17.60
CA PRO A 113 17.03 17.36 -18.09
C PRO A 113 17.23 15.84 -18.12
N TRP A 114 16.41 15.08 -17.38
CA TRP A 114 16.39 13.62 -17.38
C TRP A 114 15.58 13.00 -18.54
N GLY A 115 14.91 13.81 -19.36
CA GLY A 115 13.98 13.36 -20.41
C GLY A 115 12.53 13.52 -19.99
N VAL A 116 11.69 12.53 -20.34
CA VAL A 116 10.27 12.51 -19.96
C VAL A 116 9.99 11.33 -19.06
N SER A 117 9.41 11.59 -17.90
CA SER A 117 8.91 10.57 -16.98
C SER A 117 7.39 10.57 -16.98
N PHE A 118 6.82 9.38 -16.78
CA PHE A 118 5.38 9.16 -16.69
C PHE A 118 5.06 8.52 -15.35
N SER A 119 4.07 9.05 -14.64
CA SER A 119 3.58 8.47 -13.39
C SER A 119 2.96 7.11 -13.67
N SER A 120 3.38 6.10 -12.90
CA SER A 120 2.95 4.71 -13.13
C SER A 120 1.52 4.46 -12.68
N ASN A 121 0.88 3.43 -13.23
CA ASN A 121 -0.32 2.86 -12.66
C ASN A 121 0.03 2.19 -11.32
N ILE A 122 -0.58 2.63 -10.23
CA ILE A 122 -0.36 2.06 -8.88
C ILE A 122 -1.64 1.44 -8.30
N THR A 123 -2.64 1.20 -9.15
CA THR A 123 -3.84 0.45 -8.76
C THR A 123 -3.54 -1.04 -8.58
N SER A 124 -4.53 -1.77 -8.07
CA SER A 124 -4.51 -3.23 -7.92
C SER A 124 -4.55 -4.01 -9.26
N ASP A 125 -4.61 -3.33 -10.41
CA ASP A 125 -4.60 -3.98 -11.72
C ASP A 125 -3.23 -4.62 -12.04
N ALA A 126 -3.23 -5.64 -12.91
CA ALA A 126 -2.01 -6.32 -13.37
C ALA A 126 -1.04 -5.40 -14.13
N THR A 127 -1.55 -4.33 -14.76
CA THR A 127 -0.76 -3.26 -15.40
C THR A 127 -0.23 -2.24 -14.39
N GLY A 128 -0.72 -2.27 -13.15
CA GLY A 128 -0.22 -1.52 -12.00
C GLY A 128 0.58 -2.39 -11.03
N ILE A 129 0.25 -2.34 -9.73
CA ILE A 129 0.92 -3.13 -8.68
C ILE A 129 0.20 -4.45 -8.35
N GLY A 130 -0.81 -4.85 -9.12
CA GLY A 130 -1.62 -6.05 -8.89
C GLY A 130 -0.81 -7.34 -8.74
N ASN A 131 0.31 -7.44 -9.46
CA ASN A 131 1.22 -8.59 -9.40
C ASN A 131 2.47 -8.37 -8.54
N TRP A 132 2.61 -7.21 -7.90
CA TRP A 132 3.79 -6.92 -7.08
C TRP A 132 3.70 -7.63 -5.73
N THR A 133 4.86 -8.09 -5.26
CA THR A 133 5.05 -8.50 -3.87
C THR A 133 5.25 -7.28 -2.97
N GLU A 134 5.01 -7.46 -1.67
CA GLU A 134 5.30 -6.41 -0.69
C GLU A 134 6.80 -6.06 -0.68
N GLU A 135 7.69 -7.05 -0.81
CA GLU A 135 9.14 -6.83 -0.91
C GLU A 135 9.53 -5.94 -2.10
N GLN A 136 8.90 -6.13 -3.26
CA GLN A 136 9.09 -5.26 -4.41
C GLN A 136 8.63 -3.83 -4.10
N PHE A 137 7.49 -3.68 -3.43
CA PHE A 137 6.99 -2.38 -3.03
C PHE A 137 7.93 -1.67 -2.03
N PHE A 138 8.47 -2.39 -1.06
CA PHE A 138 9.50 -1.88 -0.15
C PHE A 138 10.76 -1.45 -0.90
N THR A 139 11.24 -2.27 -1.83
CA THR A 139 12.41 -1.96 -2.66
C THR A 139 12.17 -0.69 -3.49
N ALA A 140 10.96 -0.53 -4.02
CA ALA A 140 10.54 0.65 -4.75
C ALA A 140 10.57 1.92 -3.88
N LEU A 141 9.97 1.90 -2.68
CA LEU A 141 9.90 3.11 -1.84
C LEU A 141 11.19 3.40 -1.06
N ARG A 142 11.86 2.38 -0.53
CA ARG A 142 13.10 2.56 0.26
C ARG A 142 14.30 2.90 -0.60
N GLN A 143 14.39 2.30 -1.79
CA GLN A 143 15.58 2.37 -2.63
C GLN A 143 15.31 3.10 -3.96
N GLY A 144 14.07 3.50 -4.24
CA GLY A 144 13.68 4.15 -5.49
C GLY A 144 13.92 3.31 -6.72
N LYS A 145 13.89 1.97 -6.62
CA LYS A 145 14.10 1.10 -7.78
C LYS A 145 12.82 0.93 -8.58
N SER A 146 12.88 1.23 -9.87
CA SER A 146 11.72 1.11 -10.76
C SER A 146 11.17 -0.32 -10.75
N LYS A 147 9.85 -0.46 -10.59
CA LYS A 147 9.14 -1.74 -10.43
C LYS A 147 9.57 -2.59 -9.22
N GLY A 148 10.30 -2.01 -8.27
CA GLY A 148 10.81 -2.76 -7.11
C GLY A 148 11.89 -3.78 -7.45
N ILE A 149 12.56 -3.66 -8.60
CA ILE A 149 13.58 -4.60 -9.07
C ILE A 149 14.95 -3.97 -8.89
N ALA A 150 15.83 -4.58 -8.09
CA ALA A 150 17.14 -4.03 -7.74
C ALA A 150 18.03 -3.66 -8.94
N THR A 151 17.94 -4.43 -10.03
CA THR A 151 18.70 -4.23 -11.27
C THR A 151 18.09 -3.19 -12.21
N ASN A 152 16.86 -2.73 -11.96
CA ASN A 152 16.24 -1.68 -12.76
C ASN A 152 16.85 -0.30 -12.46
N ARG A 153 16.57 0.64 -13.35
CA ARG A 153 16.89 2.06 -13.16
C ARG A 153 16.29 2.63 -11.87
N GLN A 154 16.86 3.73 -11.42
CA GLN A 154 16.24 4.59 -10.42
C GLN A 154 14.91 5.15 -10.93
N MET A 155 13.95 5.36 -10.04
CA MET A 155 12.75 6.14 -10.30
C MET A 155 13.14 7.52 -10.78
N LEU A 156 12.43 8.01 -11.79
CA LEU A 156 12.69 9.32 -12.37
C LEU A 156 11.91 10.39 -11.60
N PRO A 157 12.39 11.64 -11.60
CA PRO A 157 11.64 12.75 -11.01
C PRO A 157 10.22 12.87 -11.59
N PRO A 158 9.24 13.38 -10.83
CA PRO A 158 9.39 13.95 -9.49
C PRO A 158 9.08 12.96 -8.36
N MET A 159 9.08 11.64 -8.60
CA MET A 159 8.70 10.66 -7.58
C MET A 159 9.60 10.77 -6.34
N PRO A 160 9.07 11.11 -5.15
CA PRO A 160 9.88 11.52 -3.99
C PRO A 160 10.28 10.32 -3.11
N TYR A 161 10.87 9.29 -3.72
CA TYR A 161 11.21 8.06 -3.00
C TYR A 161 12.23 8.31 -1.87
N GLU A 162 13.10 9.31 -1.99
CA GLU A 162 14.04 9.68 -0.92
C GLU A 162 13.31 10.12 0.36
N MET A 163 12.16 10.78 0.22
CA MET A 163 11.33 11.19 1.36
C MET A 163 10.55 10.00 1.91
N PHE A 164 9.96 9.17 1.03
CA PHE A 164 9.23 7.98 1.42
C PHE A 164 10.13 6.91 2.07
N ALA A 165 11.43 6.92 1.78
CA ALA A 165 12.43 6.08 2.44
C ALA A 165 12.57 6.36 3.94
N HIS A 166 11.93 7.40 4.49
CA HIS A 166 11.86 7.69 5.92
C HIS A 166 10.58 7.22 6.61
N MET A 167 9.57 6.74 5.87
CA MET A 167 8.36 6.16 6.47
C MET A 167 8.72 4.96 7.33
N THR A 168 7.93 4.68 8.35
CA THR A 168 8.00 3.41 9.09
C THR A 168 7.61 2.24 8.19
N ASP A 169 8.02 1.03 8.55
CA ASP A 169 7.62 -0.15 7.79
C ASP A 169 6.10 -0.32 7.80
N ASP A 170 5.42 0.00 8.92
CA ASP A 170 3.98 -0.14 9.04
C ASP A 170 3.22 0.86 8.15
N GLU A 171 3.74 2.09 7.99
CA GLU A 171 3.21 3.05 7.01
C GLU A 171 3.35 2.54 5.57
N ILE A 172 4.51 1.96 5.21
CA ILE A 172 4.71 1.38 3.87
C ILE A 172 3.77 0.19 3.64
N ARG A 173 3.60 -0.70 4.63
CA ARG A 173 2.65 -1.82 4.56
C ARG A 173 1.21 -1.32 4.45
N ALA A 174 0.85 -0.26 5.16
CA ALA A 174 -0.47 0.35 5.10
C ALA A 174 -0.76 0.91 3.71
N ILE A 175 0.16 1.69 3.15
CA ILE A 175 0.07 2.19 1.76
C ILE A 175 -0.10 1.02 0.80
N PHE A 176 0.74 -0.02 0.91
CA PHE A 176 0.66 -1.19 0.04
C PHE A 176 -0.72 -1.87 0.15
N ALA A 177 -1.20 -2.14 1.37
CA ALA A 177 -2.50 -2.76 1.61
C ALA A 177 -3.64 -1.97 0.95
N TYR A 178 -3.68 -0.65 1.13
CA TYR A 178 -4.67 0.21 0.48
C TYR A 178 -4.56 0.16 -1.05
N LEU A 179 -3.36 0.31 -1.62
CA LEU A 179 -3.17 0.27 -3.07
C LEU A 179 -3.62 -1.08 -3.66
N LYS A 180 -3.39 -2.20 -2.94
CA LYS A 180 -3.87 -3.53 -3.33
C LYS A 180 -5.40 -3.69 -3.25
N SER A 181 -6.10 -2.88 -2.44
CA SER A 181 -7.57 -2.88 -2.35
C SER A 181 -8.26 -1.90 -3.29
N THR A 182 -7.52 -1.04 -4.01
CA THR A 182 -8.10 -0.08 -4.96
C THR A 182 -8.89 -0.75 -6.09
N LYS A 183 -9.80 0.00 -6.72
CA LYS A 183 -10.44 -0.42 -7.97
C LYS A 183 -9.35 -0.62 -9.05
N PRO A 184 -9.25 -1.79 -9.69
CA PRO A 184 -8.27 -2.00 -10.74
C PRO A 184 -8.61 -1.16 -11.98
N VAL A 185 -7.61 -0.47 -12.52
CA VAL A 185 -7.70 0.25 -13.79
C VAL A 185 -6.65 -0.31 -14.74
N ASN A 186 -7.10 -0.88 -15.86
CA ASN A 186 -6.18 -1.34 -16.90
C ASN A 186 -5.59 -0.13 -17.64
N ASN A 187 -4.30 0.15 -17.42
CA ASN A 187 -3.60 1.25 -18.04
C ASN A 187 -2.11 0.94 -18.15
N VAL A 188 -1.65 0.66 -19.37
CA VAL A 188 -0.23 0.42 -19.67
C VAL A 188 0.46 1.75 -19.93
N VAL A 189 1.04 2.32 -18.88
CA VAL A 189 1.78 3.59 -18.95
C VAL A 189 2.99 3.46 -19.90
N PRO A 190 3.24 4.44 -20.79
CA PRO A 190 4.42 4.46 -21.64
C PRO A 190 5.74 4.41 -20.85
N GLU A 191 6.77 3.79 -21.43
CA GLU A 191 8.13 3.87 -20.86
C GLU A 191 8.67 5.31 -20.99
N PRO A 192 9.54 5.75 -20.05
CA PRO A 192 10.07 7.10 -20.09
C PRO A 192 10.94 7.32 -21.32
N LEU A 193 10.99 8.57 -21.78
CA LEU A 193 11.86 8.99 -22.85
C LEU A 193 13.21 9.43 -22.28
N PRO A 194 14.32 9.07 -22.94
CA PRO A 194 15.65 9.46 -22.48
C PRO A 194 15.84 10.98 -22.52
N PRO A 195 16.88 11.50 -21.87
CA PRO A 195 17.29 12.89 -22.02
C PRO A 195 17.39 13.32 -23.48
N LEU A 196 17.01 14.56 -23.78
CA LEU A 196 17.12 15.12 -25.14
C LEU A 196 18.59 15.20 -25.61
N SER A 197 19.56 15.16 -24.69
CA SER A 197 20.99 15.05 -24.99
C SER A 197 21.42 13.67 -25.50
N ALA A 198 20.58 12.64 -25.34
CA ALA A 198 20.85 11.28 -25.80
C ALA A 198 20.22 10.96 -27.17
N GLN A 199 19.43 11.87 -27.75
CA GLN A 199 18.89 11.72 -29.11
C GLN A 199 19.86 12.36 -30.12
N PRO A 200 20.22 11.69 -31.24
CA PRO A 200 21.00 12.30 -32.30
C PRO A 200 20.23 13.50 -32.88
N GLN A 201 20.95 14.59 -33.15
CA GLN A 201 20.38 15.81 -33.76
C GLN A 201 19.90 15.56 -35.18
#